data_AF-A0A943KBB8-F1
#
_entry.id   AF-A0A943KBB8-F1
#
_cell.length_a   1.000
_cell.length_b   1.000
_cell.length_c   1.000
_cell.angle_alpha   90.00
_cell.angle_beta   90.00
_cell.angle_gamma   90.00
#
_symmetry.space_group_name_H-M   'P 1'
#
loop_
_entity.id
_entity.type
_entity.pdbx_description
1 polymer ?
#
loop_
_entity_poly.entity_id
_entity_poly.type
_entity_poly.pdbx_seq_one_letter_code
_entity_poly.pdbx_strand_id
1 'polypeptide(L)'
;MSTKKREETTGELTIKTLVQEKNGKVIIEFTDGKKVKISEDAYLSMFLYPGKTLTKTGFDSLVKTTDEKIGRDYINLLLSRRLYSPKELQNKLIDVKKMSYVDSSLLIQKMVTEGYIDFSLYAQDRVESLKLKGFSREYIYKDLKNNRLDSAIIDNTLDKIEIDDEAIIRILNDEIRKHSSDSYVKLKDRLKYLLYTKGYDEGQSESLLSKLMMENGYFSSDSRQKDALRKAVLSSYDKIKRLKIEPRKKEQKLYRSLLYKGFSKDEILDVIKEEDLYFD
;
A
#
# COMPACT_ATOMS: atom_id res chain seq x y z
N MET A 1 -72.73 -5.35 -17.36
CA MET A 1 -71.38 -5.76 -17.81
C MET A 1 -70.63 -4.53 -18.28
N SER A 2 -69.63 -4.07 -17.53
CA SER A 2 -68.76 -2.96 -17.94
C SER A 2 -67.33 -3.44 -17.80
N THR A 3 -66.71 -3.70 -18.94
CA THR A 3 -65.31 -4.10 -19.07
C THR A 3 -64.42 -2.90 -18.75
N LYS A 4 -63.94 -2.83 -17.50
CA LYS A 4 -62.76 -2.02 -17.18
C LYS A 4 -61.56 -2.65 -17.88
N LYS A 5 -61.18 -2.05 -19.01
CA LYS A 5 -59.86 -2.25 -19.63
C LYS A 5 -58.81 -1.96 -18.56
N ARG A 6 -57.99 -2.96 -18.24
CA ARG A 6 -56.74 -2.77 -17.51
C ARG A 6 -55.87 -1.88 -18.39
N GLU A 7 -55.60 -0.66 -17.92
CA GLU A 7 -54.53 0.16 -18.48
C GLU A 7 -53.21 -0.56 -18.13
N GLU A 8 -52.63 -1.21 -19.13
CA GLU A 8 -51.23 -1.60 -19.10
C GLU A 8 -50.41 -0.32 -19.00
N THR A 9 -49.78 -0.09 -17.85
CA THR A 9 -48.79 0.97 -17.66
C THR A 9 -47.57 0.65 -18.52
N THR A 10 -47.61 1.05 -19.79
CA THR A 10 -46.43 1.12 -20.64
C THR A 10 -45.45 2.10 -19.99
N GLY A 11 -44.28 1.60 -19.61
CA GLY A 11 -43.20 2.37 -18.96
C GLY A 11 -42.51 3.33 -19.93
N GLU A 12 -43.29 4.19 -20.59
CA GLU A 12 -42.84 5.21 -21.53
C GLU A 12 -42.80 6.57 -20.84
N LEU A 13 -41.66 7.24 -20.91
CA LEU A 13 -41.41 8.55 -20.31
C LEU A 13 -41.27 9.58 -21.43
N THR A 14 -42.17 10.56 -21.49
CA THR A 14 -42.12 11.65 -22.48
C THR A 14 -41.34 12.84 -21.94
N ILE A 15 -40.40 13.35 -22.72
CA ILE A 15 -39.62 14.54 -22.36
C ILE A 15 -40.49 15.78 -22.53
N LYS A 16 -40.63 16.58 -21.46
CA LYS A 16 -41.39 17.84 -21.47
C LYS A 16 -40.47 19.02 -21.82
N THR A 17 -39.36 19.16 -21.11
CA THR A 17 -38.39 20.24 -21.35
C THR A 17 -36.96 19.76 -21.13
N LEU A 18 -36.02 20.48 -21.75
CA LEU A 18 -34.58 20.26 -21.66
C LEU A 18 -33.91 21.60 -21.34
N VAL A 19 -33.05 21.63 -20.32
CA VAL A 19 -32.32 22.82 -19.91
C VAL A 19 -30.82 22.51 -19.84
N GLN A 20 -30.02 23.21 -20.64
CA GLN A 20 -28.57 23.13 -20.58
C GLN A 20 -28.02 24.00 -19.44
N GLU A 21 -27.11 23.44 -18.64
CA GLU A 21 -26.32 24.18 -17.66
C GLU A 21 -24.95 24.54 -18.21
N LYS A 22 -24.32 25.59 -17.64
CA LYS A 22 -22.98 26.09 -18.01
C LYS A 22 -21.84 25.06 -17.89
N ASN A 23 -22.07 23.92 -17.26
CA ASN A 23 -21.05 22.91 -16.96
C ASN A 23 -21.15 21.65 -17.84
N GLY A 24 -21.75 21.74 -19.04
CA GLY A 24 -21.91 20.59 -19.95
C GLY A 24 -22.87 19.51 -19.41
N LYS A 25 -23.82 19.92 -18.56
CA LYS A 25 -24.87 19.05 -18.01
C LYS A 25 -26.22 19.48 -18.54
N VAL A 26 -27.11 18.53 -18.81
CA VAL A 26 -28.46 18.80 -19.28
C VAL A 26 -29.46 18.26 -18.26
N ILE A 27 -30.45 19.07 -17.88
CA ILE A 27 -31.57 18.64 -17.04
C ILE A 27 -32.73 18.31 -17.96
N ILE A 28 -33.21 17.07 -17.88
CA ILE A 28 -34.45 16.61 -18.53
C ILE A 28 -35.57 16.68 -17.51
N GLU A 29 -36.67 17.36 -17.84
CA GLU A 29 -37.94 17.25 -17.14
C GLU A 29 -38.89 16.37 -17.96
N PHE A 30 -39.41 15.31 -17.34
CA PHE A 30 -40.39 14.42 -17.94
C PHE A 30 -41.82 14.90 -17.65
N THR A 31 -42.79 14.43 -18.45
CA THR A 31 -44.21 14.78 -18.28
C THR A 31 -44.79 14.31 -16.94
N ASP A 32 -44.22 13.28 -16.32
CA ASP A 32 -44.58 12.79 -14.98
C ASP A 32 -43.98 13.65 -13.84
N GLY A 33 -43.26 14.73 -14.19
CA GLY A 33 -42.61 15.63 -13.24
C GLY A 33 -41.22 15.17 -12.77
N LYS A 34 -40.75 13.98 -13.16
CA LYS A 34 -39.39 13.54 -12.82
C LYS A 34 -38.35 14.42 -13.51
N LYS A 35 -37.27 14.72 -12.79
CA LYS A 35 -36.12 15.45 -13.32
C LYS A 35 -34.88 14.60 -13.23
N VAL A 36 -34.16 14.49 -14.34
CA VAL A 36 -32.91 13.72 -14.40
C VAL A 36 -31.82 14.61 -14.97
N LYS A 37 -30.67 14.61 -14.31
CA LYS A 37 -29.49 15.33 -14.76
C LYS A 37 -28.61 14.36 -15.54
N ILE A 38 -28.35 14.68 -16.79
CA ILE A 38 -27.57 13.84 -17.70
C ILE A 38 -26.33 14.57 -18.20
N SER A 39 -25.40 13.80 -18.73
CA SER A 39 -24.26 14.36 -19.44
C SER A 39 -24.64 14.90 -20.82
N GLU A 40 -23.87 15.86 -21.32
CA GLU A 40 -23.97 16.31 -22.72
C GLU A 40 -23.78 15.15 -23.73
N ASP A 41 -22.87 14.21 -23.47
CA ASP A 41 -22.66 13.06 -24.35
C ASP A 41 -23.89 12.15 -24.39
N ALA A 42 -24.57 11.93 -23.25
CA ALA A 42 -25.81 11.18 -23.19
C ALA A 42 -26.96 11.90 -23.93
N TYR A 43 -27.00 13.24 -23.84
CA TYR A 43 -27.95 14.07 -24.57
C TYR A 43 -27.76 13.94 -26.10
N LEU A 44 -26.52 14.05 -26.56
CA LEU A 44 -26.16 14.00 -27.98
C LEU A 44 -26.30 12.59 -28.56
N SER A 45 -25.77 11.57 -27.89
CA SER A 45 -25.80 10.17 -28.36
C SER A 45 -27.21 9.62 -28.54
N MET A 46 -28.17 10.07 -27.72
CA MET A 46 -29.55 9.61 -27.78
C MET A 46 -30.47 10.53 -28.56
N PHE A 47 -29.98 11.62 -29.16
CA PHE A 47 -30.77 12.60 -29.91
C PHE A 47 -32.05 13.01 -29.15
N LEU A 48 -31.89 13.52 -27.92
CA LEU A 48 -33.03 13.87 -27.06
C LEU A 48 -33.61 15.23 -27.47
N TYR A 49 -34.94 15.31 -27.55
CA TYR A 49 -35.68 16.54 -27.85
C TYR A 49 -37.02 16.57 -27.10
N PRO A 50 -37.61 17.75 -26.84
CA PRO A 50 -38.92 17.85 -26.21
C PRO A 50 -39.99 17.12 -27.04
N GLY A 51 -40.83 16.32 -26.40
CA GLY A 51 -41.84 15.48 -27.05
C GLY A 51 -41.37 14.07 -27.40
N LYS A 52 -40.08 13.75 -27.26
CA LYS A 52 -39.58 12.38 -27.45
C LYS A 52 -40.05 11.46 -26.32
N THR A 53 -40.58 10.29 -26.68
CA THR A 53 -40.89 9.20 -25.75
C THR A 53 -39.67 8.28 -25.60
N LEU A 54 -39.30 7.99 -24.36
CA LEU A 54 -38.28 7.01 -24.02
C LEU A 54 -38.94 5.77 -23.44
N THR A 55 -38.63 4.61 -24.00
CA THR A 55 -38.93 3.33 -23.35
C THR A 55 -38.10 3.18 -22.09
N LYS A 56 -38.51 2.29 -21.18
CA LYS A 56 -37.71 1.93 -20.00
C LYS A 56 -36.26 1.56 -20.35
N THR A 57 -36.06 0.79 -21.41
CA THR A 57 -34.72 0.40 -21.90
C THR A 57 -33.89 1.60 -22.39
N GLY A 58 -34.54 2.57 -23.06
CA GLY A 58 -33.89 3.80 -23.48
C GLY A 58 -33.51 4.69 -22.30
N PHE A 59 -34.38 4.78 -21.29
CA PHE A 59 -34.09 5.50 -20.06
C PHE A 59 -32.94 4.87 -19.26
N ASP A 60 -32.93 3.55 -19.10
CA ASP A 60 -31.86 2.83 -18.39
C ASP A 60 -30.51 3.02 -19.10
N SER A 61 -30.52 3.01 -20.44
CA SER A 61 -29.32 3.27 -21.24
C SER A 61 -28.83 4.73 -21.09
N LEU A 62 -29.74 5.68 -20.90
CA LEU A 62 -29.42 7.09 -20.69
C LEU A 62 -28.70 7.32 -19.36
N VAL A 63 -29.24 6.71 -18.30
CA VAL A 63 -28.65 6.73 -16.96
C VAL A 63 -27.27 6.09 -17.00
N LYS A 64 -27.14 4.92 -17.63
CA LYS A 64 -25.86 4.21 -17.77
C LYS A 64 -24.79 5.05 -18.47
N THR A 65 -25.14 5.72 -19.57
CA THR A 65 -24.20 6.59 -20.30
C THR A 65 -23.77 7.79 -19.45
N THR A 66 -24.68 8.32 -18.64
CA THR A 66 -24.37 9.41 -17.71
C THR A 66 -23.42 8.95 -16.61
N ASP A 67 -23.69 7.80 -15.98
CA ASP A 67 -22.87 7.23 -14.92
C ASP A 67 -21.47 6.86 -15.42
N GLU A 68 -21.38 6.32 -16.64
CA GLU A 68 -20.11 6.03 -17.30
C GLU A 68 -19.26 7.30 -17.47
N LYS A 69 -19.85 8.41 -17.95
CA LYS A 69 -19.14 9.70 -18.06
C LYS A 69 -18.66 10.20 -16.70
N ILE A 70 -19.52 10.15 -15.68
CA ILE A 70 -19.16 10.57 -14.31
C ILE A 70 -17.98 9.73 -13.78
N GLY A 71 -17.99 8.42 -14.03
CA GLY A 71 -16.90 7.53 -13.67
C GLY A 71 -15.60 7.86 -14.41
N ARG A 72 -15.69 8.08 -15.73
CA ARG A 72 -14.55 8.42 -16.59
C ARG A 72 -13.88 9.73 -16.19
N ASP A 73 -14.67 10.78 -15.98
CA ASP A 73 -14.18 12.08 -15.52
C ASP A 73 -13.47 11.95 -14.16
N TYR A 74 -14.00 11.11 -13.28
CA TYR A 74 -13.40 10.86 -11.98
C TYR A 74 -12.09 10.07 -12.07
N ILE A 75 -12.00 9.06 -12.93
CA ILE A 75 -10.75 8.35 -13.20
C ILE A 75 -9.70 9.31 -13.76
N ASN A 76 -10.06 10.14 -14.73
CA ASN A 76 -9.12 11.13 -15.30
C ASN A 76 -8.59 12.09 -14.23
N LEU A 77 -9.47 12.56 -13.33
CA LEU A 77 -9.05 13.36 -12.19
C LEU A 77 -8.09 12.62 -11.25
N LEU A 78 -8.31 11.33 -11.00
CA LEU A 78 -7.39 10.52 -10.21
C LEU A 78 -6.03 10.40 -10.90
N LEU A 79 -6.02 9.93 -12.15
CA LEU A 79 -4.80 9.69 -12.93
C LEU A 79 -3.97 10.96 -13.15
N SER A 80 -4.61 12.14 -13.16
CA SER A 80 -3.89 13.42 -13.20
C SER A 80 -2.98 13.68 -11.99
N ARG A 81 -3.18 12.96 -10.87
CA ARG A 81 -2.44 13.14 -9.62
C ARG A 81 -1.36 12.09 -9.41
N ARG A 82 -1.65 10.83 -9.72
CA ARG A 82 -0.70 9.71 -9.63
C ARG A 82 -1.22 8.49 -10.40
N LEU A 83 -0.36 7.48 -10.55
CA LEU A 83 -0.73 6.15 -11.00
C LEU A 83 -1.55 5.41 -9.95
N TYR A 84 -2.50 4.59 -10.41
CA TYR A 84 -3.40 3.81 -9.57
C TYR A 84 -3.45 2.36 -10.05
N SER A 85 -3.60 1.43 -9.11
CA SER A 85 -3.81 0.03 -9.44
C SER A 85 -5.25 -0.26 -9.90
N PRO A 86 -5.50 -1.39 -10.59
CA PRO A 86 -6.85 -1.83 -10.93
C PRO A 86 -7.78 -1.87 -9.72
N LYS A 87 -7.29 -2.42 -8.61
CA LYS A 87 -8.03 -2.49 -7.35
C LYS A 87 -8.34 -1.11 -6.77
N GLU A 88 -7.37 -0.19 -6.78
CA GLU A 88 -7.58 1.17 -6.26
C GLU A 88 -8.62 1.93 -7.07
N LEU A 89 -8.55 1.88 -8.41
CA LEU A 89 -9.52 2.54 -9.29
C LEU A 89 -10.93 1.99 -9.07
N GLN A 90 -11.07 0.66 -9.03
CA GLN A 90 -12.35 0.02 -8.82
C GLN A 90 -12.96 0.37 -7.46
N ASN A 91 -12.18 0.28 -6.39
CA ASN A 91 -12.65 0.66 -5.05
C ASN A 91 -13.09 2.14 -5.01
N LYS A 92 -12.34 3.04 -5.67
CA LYS A 92 -12.72 4.45 -5.72
C LYS A 92 -14.04 4.69 -6.48
N LEU A 93 -14.27 3.98 -7.59
CA LEU A 93 -15.55 4.07 -8.30
C LEU A 93 -16.72 3.55 -7.44
N ILE A 94 -16.53 2.43 -6.75
CA ILE A 94 -17.56 1.84 -5.89
C ILE A 94 -17.82 2.73 -4.67
N ASP A 95 -16.78 3.11 -3.94
CA ASP A 95 -16.92 3.77 -2.65
C ASP A 95 -17.33 5.25 -2.79
N VAL A 96 -16.79 5.94 -3.79
CA VAL A 96 -17.00 7.39 -3.96
C VAL A 96 -18.10 7.70 -4.97
N LYS A 97 -18.15 6.96 -6.10
CA LYS A 97 -19.16 7.17 -7.14
C LYS A 97 -20.36 6.24 -7.03
N LYS A 98 -20.35 5.31 -6.06
CA LYS A 98 -21.45 4.35 -5.84
C LYS A 98 -21.79 3.52 -7.08
N MET A 99 -20.80 3.33 -7.95
CA MET A 99 -20.94 2.51 -9.14
C MET A 99 -20.96 1.03 -8.78
N SER A 100 -21.69 0.21 -9.53
CA SER A 100 -21.68 -1.23 -9.33
C SER A 100 -20.30 -1.84 -9.62
N TYR A 101 -20.02 -3.02 -9.07
CA TYR A 101 -18.79 -3.75 -9.35
C TYR A 101 -18.63 -4.07 -10.85
N VAL A 102 -19.73 -4.44 -11.51
CA VAL A 102 -19.73 -4.83 -12.93
C VAL A 102 -19.47 -3.61 -13.81
N ASP A 103 -20.20 -2.52 -13.59
CA ASP A 103 -20.06 -1.30 -14.41
C ASP A 103 -18.69 -0.66 -14.22
N SER A 104 -18.16 -0.65 -13.00
CA SER A 104 -16.80 -0.13 -12.74
C SER A 104 -15.73 -0.96 -13.43
N SER A 105 -15.87 -2.29 -13.47
CA SER A 105 -14.94 -3.17 -14.19
C SER A 105 -14.96 -2.92 -15.69
N LEU A 106 -16.16 -2.81 -16.28
CA LEU A 106 -16.34 -2.55 -17.71
C LEU A 106 -15.78 -1.18 -18.11
N LEU A 107 -16.03 -0.14 -17.30
CA LEU A 107 -15.49 1.19 -17.54
C LEU A 107 -13.96 1.18 -17.51
N ILE A 108 -13.34 0.57 -16.49
CA ILE A 108 -11.88 0.48 -16.39
C ILE A 108 -11.31 -0.26 -17.62
N GLN A 109 -11.88 -1.40 -17.99
CA GLN A 109 -11.42 -2.17 -19.14
C GLN A 109 -11.54 -1.37 -20.45
N LYS A 110 -12.65 -0.64 -20.63
CA LYS A 110 -12.84 0.24 -21.78
C LYS A 110 -11.77 1.33 -21.82
N MET A 111 -11.50 2.00 -20.70
CA MET A 111 -10.46 3.02 -20.62
C MET A 111 -9.04 2.48 -20.85
N VAL A 112 -8.75 1.24 -20.45
CA VAL A 112 -7.49 0.55 -20.80
C VAL A 112 -7.41 0.32 -22.31
N THR A 113 -8.49 -0.17 -22.92
CA THR A 113 -8.55 -0.46 -24.36
C THR A 113 -8.41 0.81 -25.21
N GLU A 114 -8.99 1.91 -24.74
CA GLU A 114 -8.89 3.24 -25.34
C GLU A 114 -7.51 3.92 -25.10
N GLY A 115 -6.63 3.33 -24.30
CA GLY A 115 -5.29 3.86 -24.02
C GLY A 115 -5.21 4.97 -22.97
N TYR A 116 -6.28 5.21 -22.20
CA TYR A 116 -6.26 6.18 -21.09
C TYR A 116 -5.61 5.65 -19.82
N ILE A 117 -5.57 4.32 -19.66
CA ILE A 117 -4.99 3.65 -18.50
C ILE A 117 -3.92 2.68 -18.97
N ASP A 118 -2.71 2.85 -18.47
CA ASP A 118 -1.62 1.90 -18.63
C ASP A 118 -1.24 1.29 -17.27
N PHE A 119 -1.68 0.04 -17.05
CA PHE A 119 -1.34 -0.71 -15.85
C PHE A 119 0.09 -1.28 -15.85
N SER A 120 0.74 -1.35 -17.01
CA SER A 120 2.15 -1.74 -17.10
C SER A 120 3.04 -0.63 -16.53
N LEU A 121 2.68 0.63 -16.79
CA LEU A 121 3.38 1.78 -16.21
C LEU A 121 3.24 1.81 -14.67
N TYR A 122 2.04 1.54 -14.14
CA TYR A 122 1.85 1.38 -12.70
C TYR A 122 2.70 0.25 -12.11
N ALA A 123 2.75 -0.90 -12.79
CA ALA A 123 3.55 -2.04 -12.33
C ALA A 123 5.04 -1.69 -12.27
N GLN A 124 5.59 -1.03 -13.29
CA GLN A 124 6.99 -0.60 -13.33
C GLN A 124 7.35 0.34 -12.18
N ASP A 125 6.58 1.42 -12.00
CA ASP A 125 6.79 2.37 -10.89
C ASP A 125 6.71 1.68 -9.53
N ARG A 126 5.75 0.76 -9.37
CA ARG A 126 5.57 0.01 -8.13
C ARG A 126 6.74 -0.93 -7.84
N VAL A 127 7.22 -1.67 -8.84
CA VAL A 127 8.37 -2.57 -8.71
C VAL A 127 9.63 -1.78 -8.34
N GLU A 128 9.94 -0.70 -9.06
CA GLU A 128 11.09 0.16 -8.77
C GLU A 128 11.03 0.73 -7.35
N SER A 129 9.87 1.26 -6.94
CA SER A 129 9.69 1.80 -5.59
C SER A 129 9.92 0.75 -4.49
N LEU A 130 9.47 -0.49 -4.71
CA LEU A 130 9.63 -1.57 -3.74
C LEU A 130 11.06 -2.14 -3.76
N LYS A 131 11.69 -2.27 -4.94
CA LYS A 131 13.10 -2.63 -5.10
C LYS A 131 13.99 -1.69 -4.30
N LEU A 132 13.82 -0.37 -4.47
CA LEU A 132 14.59 0.64 -3.73
C LEU A 132 14.41 0.56 -2.21
N LYS A 133 13.28 0.01 -1.75
CA LYS A 133 12.99 -0.23 -0.33
C LYS A 133 13.49 -1.60 0.17
N GLY A 134 14.17 -2.38 -0.66
CA GLY A 134 14.73 -3.69 -0.32
C GLY A 134 13.67 -4.76 -0.07
N PHE A 135 12.55 -4.73 -0.81
CA PHE A 135 11.58 -5.83 -0.78
C PHE A 135 12.01 -6.95 -1.74
N SER A 136 11.80 -8.19 -1.31
CA SER A 136 12.06 -9.39 -2.13
C SER A 136 11.18 -9.45 -3.38
N ARG A 137 11.63 -10.22 -4.38
CA ARG A 137 10.86 -10.48 -5.61
C ARG A 137 9.51 -11.14 -5.29
N GLU A 138 9.49 -12.08 -4.34
CA GLU A 138 8.29 -12.79 -3.90
C GLU A 138 7.28 -11.84 -3.24
N TYR A 139 7.75 -10.89 -2.43
CA TYR A 139 6.90 -9.85 -1.85
C TYR A 139 6.28 -8.98 -2.93
N ILE A 140 7.11 -8.51 -3.86
CA ILE A 140 6.68 -7.63 -4.95
C ILE A 140 5.62 -8.34 -5.80
N TYR A 141 5.83 -9.61 -6.17
CA TYR A 141 4.84 -10.41 -6.88
C TYR A 141 3.49 -10.46 -6.15
N LYS A 142 3.51 -10.74 -4.83
CA LYS A 142 2.30 -10.78 -3.99
C LYS A 142 1.63 -9.41 -3.89
N ASP A 143 2.40 -8.32 -3.76
CA ASP A 143 1.87 -6.95 -3.74
C ASP A 143 1.15 -6.60 -5.05
N LEU A 144 1.74 -6.94 -6.20
CA LEU A 144 1.12 -6.72 -7.52
C LEU A 144 -0.15 -7.56 -7.72
N LYS A 145 -0.14 -8.85 -7.33
CA LYS A 145 -1.33 -9.70 -7.31
C LYS A 145 -2.43 -9.14 -6.40
N ASN A 146 -2.08 -8.69 -5.20
CA ASN A 146 -3.01 -8.09 -4.25
C ASN A 146 -3.64 -6.78 -4.75
N ASN A 147 -2.95 -6.11 -5.68
CA ASN A 147 -3.41 -4.93 -6.41
C ASN A 147 -4.24 -5.27 -7.66
N ARG A 148 -4.52 -6.57 -7.90
CA ARG A 148 -5.33 -7.10 -9.02
C ARG A 148 -4.75 -6.80 -10.40
N LEU A 149 -3.42 -6.75 -10.51
CA LEU A 149 -2.77 -6.73 -11.81
C LEU A 149 -2.89 -8.09 -12.51
N ASP A 150 -3.01 -8.04 -13.84
CA ASP A 150 -3.01 -9.24 -14.67
C ASP A 150 -1.66 -9.96 -14.58
N SER A 151 -1.68 -11.30 -14.59
CA SER A 151 -0.47 -12.09 -14.41
C SER A 151 0.54 -11.85 -15.53
N ALA A 152 0.09 -11.63 -16.77
CA ALA A 152 0.99 -11.32 -17.88
C ALA A 152 1.70 -9.97 -17.69
N ILE A 153 1.04 -8.96 -17.11
CA ILE A 153 1.68 -7.67 -16.79
C ILE A 153 2.74 -7.88 -15.71
N ILE A 154 2.41 -8.66 -14.68
CA ILE A 154 3.32 -8.94 -13.56
C ILE A 154 4.58 -9.64 -14.08
N ASP A 155 4.42 -10.74 -14.81
CA ASP A 155 5.53 -11.56 -15.30
C ASP A 155 6.41 -10.73 -16.24
N ASN A 156 5.81 -10.03 -17.23
CA ASN A 156 6.55 -9.15 -18.14
C ASN A 156 7.33 -8.03 -17.42
N THR A 157 6.80 -7.51 -16.30
CA THR A 157 7.47 -6.44 -15.56
C THR A 157 8.63 -6.99 -14.74
N LEU A 158 8.40 -8.10 -14.03
CA LEU A 158 9.42 -8.74 -13.20
C LEU A 158 10.54 -9.39 -14.02
N ASP A 159 10.29 -9.76 -15.27
CA ASP A 159 11.33 -10.28 -16.17
C ASP A 159 12.24 -9.18 -16.74
N LYS A 160 11.73 -7.94 -16.84
CA LYS A 160 12.49 -6.79 -17.35
C LYS A 160 13.28 -6.07 -16.27
N ILE A 161 12.80 -6.09 -15.03
CA ILE A 161 13.43 -5.39 -13.91
C ILE A 161 14.19 -6.41 -13.06
N GLU A 162 15.51 -6.31 -13.07
CA GLU A 162 16.36 -7.09 -12.17
C GLU A 162 16.12 -6.64 -10.73
N ILE A 163 15.78 -7.59 -9.85
CA ILE A 163 15.57 -7.35 -8.42
C ILE A 163 16.74 -8.01 -7.69
N ASP A 164 17.73 -7.19 -7.36
CA ASP A 164 18.92 -7.55 -6.60
C ASP A 164 18.73 -7.33 -5.09
N ASP A 165 19.71 -7.79 -4.31
CA ASP A 165 19.74 -7.63 -2.86
C ASP A 165 20.49 -6.36 -2.39
N GLU A 166 20.91 -5.46 -3.29
CA GLU A 166 21.76 -4.32 -2.91
C GLU A 166 21.05 -3.39 -1.92
N ALA A 167 19.77 -3.10 -2.18
CA ALA A 167 18.98 -2.23 -1.33
C ALA A 167 18.80 -2.82 0.07
N ILE A 168 18.50 -4.12 0.18
CA ILE A 168 18.34 -4.77 1.48
C ILE A 168 19.67 -4.88 2.21
N ILE A 169 20.78 -5.16 1.51
CA ILE A 169 22.12 -5.20 2.09
C ILE A 169 22.50 -3.86 2.73
N ARG A 170 22.23 -2.74 2.04
CA ARG A 170 22.44 -1.40 2.60
C ARG A 170 21.62 -1.17 3.87
N ILE A 171 20.33 -1.52 3.84
CA ILE A 171 19.42 -1.37 4.99
C ILE A 171 19.90 -2.23 6.18
N LEU A 172 20.33 -3.47 5.93
CA LEU A 172 20.85 -4.36 6.96
C LEU A 172 22.11 -3.78 7.59
N ASN A 173 23.08 -3.32 6.80
CA ASN A 173 24.29 -2.68 7.32
C ASN A 173 23.98 -1.43 8.17
N ASP A 174 22.99 -0.62 7.77
CA ASP A 174 22.52 0.51 8.57
C ASP A 174 21.94 0.07 9.92
N GLU A 175 21.13 -0.98 9.92
CA GLU A 175 20.53 -1.52 11.15
C GLU A 175 21.60 -2.09 12.08
N ILE A 176 22.62 -2.76 11.52
CA ILE A 176 23.79 -3.26 12.27
C ILE A 176 24.54 -2.11 12.94
N ARG A 177 24.74 -0.98 12.23
CA ARG A 177 25.40 0.20 12.79
C ARG A 177 24.58 0.86 13.90
N LYS A 178 23.27 1.03 13.69
CA LYS A 178 22.35 1.61 14.70
C LYS A 178 22.30 0.78 15.98
N HIS A 179 22.39 -0.54 15.83
CA HIS A 179 22.27 -1.50 16.93
C HIS A 179 23.62 -2.15 17.30
N SER A 180 24.73 -1.45 17.10
CA SER A 180 26.08 -1.95 17.40
C SER A 180 26.34 -2.26 18.88
N SER A 181 25.44 -1.86 19.77
CA SER A 181 25.52 -2.07 21.22
C SER A 181 24.50 -3.08 21.77
N ASP A 182 23.70 -3.68 20.90
CA ASP A 182 22.87 -4.84 21.26
C ASP A 182 23.71 -6.13 21.17
N SER A 183 23.30 -7.18 21.89
CA SER A 183 23.93 -8.49 21.80
C SER A 183 23.77 -9.11 20.42
N TYR A 184 24.64 -10.05 20.09
CA TYR A 184 24.59 -10.78 18.81
C TYR A 184 23.22 -11.43 18.56
N VAL A 185 22.69 -12.16 19.55
CA VAL A 185 21.41 -12.87 19.45
C VAL A 185 20.29 -11.89 19.15
N LYS A 186 20.22 -10.80 19.92
CA LYS A 186 19.17 -9.78 19.75
C LYS A 186 19.27 -9.07 18.40
N LEU A 187 20.49 -8.79 17.95
CA LEU A 187 20.70 -8.19 16.63
C LEU A 187 20.32 -9.17 15.51
N LYS A 188 20.70 -10.45 15.61
CA LYS A 188 20.34 -11.49 14.63
C LYS A 188 18.81 -11.61 14.50
N ASP A 189 18.09 -11.68 15.62
CA ASP A 189 16.63 -11.77 15.63
C ASP A 189 15.96 -10.53 15.00
N ARG A 190 16.50 -9.35 15.27
CA ARG A 190 16.05 -8.09 14.65
C ARG A 190 16.24 -8.11 13.13
N LEU A 191 17.41 -8.54 12.64
CA LEU A 191 17.68 -8.60 11.21
C LEU A 191 16.81 -9.66 10.52
N LYS A 192 16.60 -10.83 11.15
CA LYS A 192 15.65 -11.84 10.68
C LYS A 192 14.24 -11.31 10.56
N TYR A 193 13.75 -10.62 11.60
CA TYR A 193 12.43 -10.01 11.58
C TYR A 193 12.31 -8.97 10.44
N LEU A 194 13.32 -8.13 10.27
CA LEU A 194 13.35 -7.15 9.17
C LEU A 194 13.25 -7.84 7.81
N LEU A 195 14.07 -8.86 7.54
CA LEU A 195 14.02 -9.64 6.30
C LEU A 195 12.66 -10.29 6.06
N TYR A 196 12.07 -10.88 7.10
CA TYR A 196 10.73 -11.44 7.03
C TYR A 196 9.68 -10.39 6.63
N THR A 197 9.72 -9.18 7.21
CA THR A 197 8.80 -8.09 6.82
C THR A 197 9.00 -7.59 5.39
N LYS A 198 10.17 -7.86 4.80
CA LYS A 198 10.51 -7.59 3.40
C LYS A 198 10.18 -8.76 2.47
N GLY A 199 9.63 -9.84 3.03
CA GLY A 199 9.15 -11.04 2.33
C GLY A 199 10.22 -12.03 1.93
N TYR A 200 11.43 -11.92 2.49
CA TYR A 200 12.44 -12.96 2.35
C TYR A 200 12.05 -14.19 3.15
N ASP A 201 12.21 -15.37 2.56
CA ASP A 201 12.01 -16.63 3.27
C ASP A 201 13.17 -16.94 4.23
N GLU A 202 13.04 -18.01 5.01
CA GLU A 202 14.04 -18.40 6.00
C GLU A 202 15.39 -18.76 5.37
N GLY A 203 15.39 -19.43 4.22
CA GLY A 203 16.61 -19.83 3.51
C GLY A 203 17.35 -18.64 2.92
N GLN A 204 16.63 -17.74 2.24
CA GLN A 204 17.15 -16.47 1.74
C GLN A 204 17.69 -15.62 2.90
N SER A 205 16.95 -15.56 4.01
CA SER A 205 17.35 -14.79 5.18
C SER A 205 18.65 -15.30 5.79
N GLU A 206 18.78 -16.61 6.04
CA GLU A 206 20.01 -17.17 6.59
C GLU A 206 21.19 -17.04 5.62
N SER A 207 20.95 -17.15 4.30
CA SER A 207 21.99 -16.95 3.28
C SER A 207 22.51 -15.50 3.28
N LEU A 208 21.60 -14.52 3.25
CA LEU A 208 21.95 -13.09 3.31
C LEU A 208 22.67 -12.73 4.60
N LEU A 209 22.17 -13.21 5.75
CA LEU A 209 22.82 -12.96 7.03
C LEU A 209 24.19 -13.62 7.10
N SER A 210 24.34 -14.86 6.62
CA SER A 210 25.63 -15.55 6.59
C SER A 210 26.65 -14.81 5.72
N LYS A 211 26.23 -14.35 4.54
CA LYS A 211 27.07 -13.54 3.65
C LYS A 211 27.51 -12.24 4.34
N LEU A 212 26.56 -11.50 4.92
CA LEU A 212 26.86 -10.29 5.67
C LEU A 212 27.77 -10.54 6.87
N MET A 213 27.63 -11.68 7.53
CA MET A 213 28.48 -12.08 8.65
C MET A 213 29.91 -12.36 8.22
N MET A 214 30.10 -13.06 7.10
CA MET A 214 31.41 -13.33 6.52
C MET A 214 32.08 -12.03 6.04
N GLU A 215 31.35 -11.19 5.31
CA GLU A 215 31.86 -9.91 4.79
C GLU A 215 32.20 -8.93 5.92
N ASN A 216 31.38 -8.91 6.98
CA ASN A 216 31.65 -8.01 8.09
C ASN A 216 32.71 -8.52 9.06
N GLY A 217 33.13 -9.81 9.02
CA GLY A 217 34.22 -10.46 9.78
C GLY A 217 34.16 -10.42 11.33
N TYR A 218 33.62 -9.32 11.85
CA TYR A 218 33.42 -8.90 13.22
C TYR A 218 32.03 -9.27 13.74
N PHE A 219 31.10 -9.74 12.90
CA PHE A 219 29.69 -9.87 13.31
C PHE A 219 29.43 -11.06 14.24
N SER A 220 30.17 -12.16 14.08
CA SER A 220 29.97 -13.43 14.79
C SER A 220 31.10 -13.80 15.75
N SER A 221 32.07 -12.92 15.98
CA SER A 221 33.19 -13.21 16.88
C SER A 221 32.82 -12.93 18.34
N ASP A 222 33.30 -13.78 19.26
CA ASP A 222 33.25 -13.54 20.71
C ASP A 222 33.84 -12.17 21.07
N SER A 223 34.79 -11.67 20.28
CA SER A 223 35.37 -10.34 20.46
C SER A 223 34.35 -9.20 20.29
N ARG A 224 33.42 -9.27 19.34
CA ARG A 224 32.38 -8.24 19.19
C ARG A 224 31.35 -8.31 20.30
N GLN A 225 30.93 -9.51 20.72
CA GLN A 225 30.00 -9.67 21.82
C GLN A 225 30.59 -9.01 23.09
N LYS A 226 31.87 -9.26 23.38
CA LYS A 226 32.61 -8.60 24.47
C LYS A 226 32.75 -7.09 24.27
N ASP A 227 33.13 -6.62 23.08
CA ASP A 227 33.27 -5.20 22.78
C ASP A 227 31.92 -4.44 22.86
N ALA A 228 30.85 -5.03 22.34
CA ALA A 228 29.50 -4.48 22.38
C ALA A 228 28.99 -4.41 23.82
N LEU A 229 29.22 -5.47 24.61
CA LEU A 229 28.90 -5.50 26.02
C LEU A 229 29.69 -4.43 26.79
N ARG A 230 31.01 -4.35 26.61
CA ARG A 230 31.86 -3.36 27.26
C ARG A 230 31.42 -1.93 26.93
N LYS A 231 31.18 -1.63 25.65
CA LYS A 231 30.64 -0.33 25.21
C LYS A 231 29.26 -0.05 25.82
N ALA A 232 28.38 -1.05 25.87
CA ALA A 232 27.05 -0.90 26.44
C ALA A 232 27.10 -0.66 27.96
N VAL A 233 27.95 -1.39 28.69
CA VAL A 233 28.18 -1.25 30.14
C VAL A 233 28.70 0.15 30.44
N LEU A 234 29.80 0.58 29.79
CA LEU A 234 30.39 1.89 30.03
C LEU A 234 29.40 3.03 29.73
N SER A 235 28.72 2.98 28.58
CA SER A 235 27.73 4.00 28.22
C SER A 235 26.53 4.05 29.18
N SER A 236 26.01 2.89 29.60
CA SER A 236 24.90 2.82 30.55
C SER A 236 25.34 3.25 31.94
N TYR A 237 26.51 2.83 32.41
CA TYR A 237 27.09 3.22 33.70
C TYR A 237 27.29 4.74 33.77
N ASP A 238 27.89 5.36 32.75
CA ASP A 238 28.10 6.81 32.68
C ASP A 238 26.81 7.62 32.73
N LYS A 239 25.73 7.10 32.14
CA LYS A 239 24.40 7.73 32.20
C LYS A 239 23.78 7.58 33.59
N ILE A 240 23.93 6.40 34.20
CA ILE A 240 23.27 6.05 35.47
C ILE A 240 24.00 6.65 36.67
N LYS A 241 25.34 6.75 36.65
CA LYS A 241 26.14 7.30 37.77
C LYS A 241 25.75 8.74 38.12
N ARG A 242 25.28 9.50 37.13
CA ARG A 242 24.82 10.89 37.26
C ARG A 242 23.44 11.03 37.91
N LEU A 243 22.69 9.94 38.08
CA LEU A 243 21.36 9.96 38.66
C LEU A 243 21.42 10.07 40.19
N LYS A 244 20.60 10.96 40.76
CA LYS A 244 20.45 11.14 42.21
C LYS A 244 19.51 10.09 42.80
N ILE A 245 19.94 8.83 42.79
CA ILE A 245 19.19 7.68 43.33
C ILE A 245 20.13 6.78 44.14
N GLU A 246 19.57 5.95 45.03
CA GLU A 246 20.32 4.99 45.84
C GLU A 246 21.17 4.03 44.98
N PRO A 247 22.37 3.62 45.44
CA PRO A 247 23.29 2.75 44.71
C PRO A 247 22.64 1.46 44.20
N ARG A 248 21.89 0.77 45.06
CA ARG A 248 21.14 -0.44 44.69
C ARG A 248 20.15 -0.22 43.55
N LYS A 249 19.52 0.97 43.47
CA LYS A 249 18.62 1.33 42.36
C LYS A 249 19.39 1.66 41.09
N LYS A 250 20.61 2.22 41.19
CA LYS A 250 21.52 2.42 40.05
C LYS A 250 21.94 1.07 39.45
N GLU A 251 22.38 0.14 40.29
CA GLU A 251 22.73 -1.24 39.87
C GLU A 251 21.57 -1.92 39.14
N GLN A 252 20.38 -1.92 39.75
CA GLN A 252 19.20 -2.52 39.13
C GLN A 252 18.86 -1.89 37.77
N LYS A 253 19.00 -0.57 37.63
CA LYS A 253 18.81 0.11 36.33
C LYS A 253 19.87 -0.30 35.31
N LEU A 254 21.14 -0.42 35.72
CA LEU A 254 22.22 -0.85 34.85
C LEU A 254 21.95 -2.27 34.34
N TYR A 255 21.68 -3.21 35.25
CA TYR A 255 21.32 -4.59 34.90
C TYR A 255 20.13 -4.66 33.96
N ARG A 256 19.02 -3.99 34.29
CA ARG A 256 17.82 -3.99 33.43
C ARG A 256 18.12 -3.45 32.04
N SER A 257 18.93 -2.40 31.93
CA SER A 257 19.30 -1.82 30.64
C SER A 257 20.11 -2.78 29.76
N LEU A 258 21.01 -3.57 30.37
CA LEU A 258 21.88 -4.51 29.66
C LEU A 258 21.15 -5.82 29.33
N LEU A 259 20.30 -6.31 30.23
CA LEU A 259 19.39 -7.43 29.93
C LEU A 259 18.45 -7.08 28.78
N TYR A 260 17.91 -5.85 28.75
CA TYR A 260 17.10 -5.38 27.62
C TYR A 260 17.88 -5.36 26.30
N LYS A 261 19.20 -5.18 26.34
CA LYS A 261 20.11 -5.29 25.18
C LYS A 261 20.45 -6.74 24.80
N GLY A 262 19.94 -7.73 25.55
CA GLY A 262 20.04 -9.15 25.23
C GLY A 262 21.34 -9.80 25.71
N PHE A 263 22.08 -9.18 26.62
CA PHE A 263 23.25 -9.80 27.27
C PHE A 263 22.82 -10.72 28.41
N SER A 264 23.55 -11.80 28.62
CA SER A 264 23.30 -12.70 29.76
C SER A 264 23.76 -12.08 31.07
N LYS A 265 23.20 -12.57 32.18
CA LYS A 265 23.54 -12.07 33.52
C LYS A 265 25.03 -12.28 33.84
N ASP A 266 25.58 -13.43 33.45
CA ASP A 266 26.94 -13.83 33.78
C ASP A 266 27.95 -12.96 33.02
N GLU A 267 27.75 -12.74 31.72
CA GLU A 267 28.59 -11.83 30.91
C GLU A 267 28.60 -10.41 31.50
N ILE A 268 27.44 -9.88 31.91
CA ILE A 268 27.34 -8.54 32.50
C ILE A 268 28.14 -8.44 33.79
N LEU A 269 28.01 -9.45 34.67
CA LEU A 269 28.71 -9.50 35.95
C LEU A 269 30.22 -9.53 35.76
N ASP A 270 30.69 -10.29 34.80
CA ASP A 270 32.12 -10.42 34.50
C ASP A 270 32.69 -9.08 34.05
N VAL A 271 32.04 -8.38 33.12
CA VAL A 271 32.52 -7.06 32.65
C VAL A 271 32.44 -5.99 33.75
N ILE A 272 31.42 -6.00 34.61
CA ILE A 272 31.35 -5.07 35.75
C ILE A 272 32.53 -5.27 36.70
N LYS A 273 32.92 -6.53 36.96
CA LYS A 273 34.08 -6.87 37.78
C LYS A 273 35.40 -6.48 37.11
N GLU A 274 35.55 -6.80 35.82
CA GLU A 274 36.75 -6.49 35.05
C GLU A 274 37.03 -4.97 34.95
N GLU A 275 35.98 -4.16 34.81
CA GLU A 275 36.07 -2.69 34.69
C GLU A 275 35.99 -1.95 36.04
N ASP A 276 35.86 -2.67 37.16
CA ASP A 276 35.72 -2.11 38.51
C ASP A 276 34.58 -1.07 38.65
N LEU A 277 33.41 -1.36 38.06
CA LEU A 277 32.29 -0.42 37.95
C LEU A 277 31.24 -0.59 39.04
N TYR A 278 31.54 -0.08 40.24
CA TYR A 278 30.61 -0.08 41.37
C TYR A 278 29.99 1.31 41.58
N PHE A 279 28.78 1.34 42.15
CA PHE A 279 28.11 2.60 42.48
C PHE A 279 28.26 2.87 43.97
N ASP A 280 28.84 4.02 44.31
CA ASP A 280 28.84 4.59 45.66
C ASP A 280 27.55 5.36 45.97
#